data_AF-A0A5C8MKP2-F1
#
_entry.id   AF-A0A5C8MKP2-F1
#
_cell.length_a   1.000
_cell.length_b   1.000
_cell.length_c   1.000
_cell.angle_alpha   90.00
_cell.angle_beta   90.00
_cell.angle_gamma   90.00
#
_symmetry.space_group_name_H-M   'P 1'
#
loop_
_entity.id
_entity.type
_entity.pdbx_description
1 polymer ?
#
loop_
_entity_poly.entity_id
_entity_poly.type
_entity_poly.pdbx_seq_one_letter_code
_entity_poly.pdbx_strand_id
1 'polypeptide(L)'
;MEQQIRCIGCGALIQSEDETKPGYAPKSVLEKEKEEVICQRCFRLKHYNEVQDVALTDDDFLKILHRIGQSEALVVKIVDIFDFNGSWLPGLHRFVANNPILLVGNKVDLLPKSVKYPKLIHWMKQSASDLGLKPIDICLVSAVKGIGMAKVMEAIEKYRFGKDVYVVGCTNVGKSTFINRIIQEATGKGNVITTSYFPGTTLDMIEIPLDDGAAIYDTPGIINHHQMAHFVDKKDLKIITPKREIHPKVYQLNEQQTLFFGGLARLDYIKGGRR
;
A
#
# COMPACT_ATOMS: atom_id res chain seq x y z
N MET A 1 -23.67 -22.33 -30.81
CA MET A 1 -23.56 -21.68 -29.49
C MET A 1 -22.08 -21.67 -29.14
N GLU A 2 -21.40 -20.54 -29.27
CA GLU A 2 -20.00 -20.43 -28.87
C GLU A 2 -19.90 -20.66 -27.36
N GLN A 3 -19.15 -21.68 -26.95
CA GLN A 3 -18.86 -21.92 -25.53
C GLN A 3 -18.06 -20.73 -25.00
N GLN A 4 -18.72 -19.89 -24.21
CA GLN A 4 -18.08 -18.78 -23.53
C GLN A 4 -17.20 -19.32 -22.40
N ILE A 5 -15.89 -19.38 -22.64
CA ILE A 5 -14.90 -19.83 -21.66
C ILE A 5 -14.81 -18.80 -20.54
N ARG A 6 -14.96 -19.24 -19.29
CA ARG A 6 -14.84 -18.38 -18.10
C ARG A 6 -13.56 -18.70 -17.34
N CYS A 7 -13.00 -17.67 -16.72
CA CYS A 7 -11.85 -17.83 -15.84
C CYS A 7 -12.25 -18.59 -14.58
N ILE A 8 -11.55 -19.68 -14.28
CA ILE A 8 -11.79 -20.46 -13.05
C ILE A 8 -11.42 -19.72 -11.75
N GLY A 9 -10.60 -18.65 -11.85
CA GLY A 9 -10.16 -17.89 -10.67
C GLY A 9 -11.09 -16.73 -10.29
N CYS A 10 -11.57 -15.96 -11.26
CA CYS A 10 -12.41 -14.77 -11.01
C CYS A 10 -13.79 -14.79 -11.68
N GLY A 11 -14.12 -15.84 -12.43
CA GLY A 11 -15.42 -15.98 -13.11
C GLY A 11 -15.65 -15.09 -14.34
N ALA A 12 -14.69 -14.21 -14.68
CA ALA A 12 -14.77 -13.32 -15.85
C ALA A 12 -14.76 -14.10 -17.17
N LEU A 13 -15.45 -13.57 -18.18
CA LEU A 13 -15.40 -14.10 -19.56
C LEU A 13 -13.99 -13.95 -20.12
N ILE A 14 -13.42 -15.03 -20.64
CA ILE A 14 -12.08 -14.98 -21.23
C ILE A 14 -12.16 -14.23 -22.57
N GLN A 15 -11.24 -13.28 -22.74
CA GLN A 15 -11.05 -12.53 -23.98
C GLN A 15 -9.55 -12.38 -24.27
N SER A 16 -9.19 -12.14 -25.52
CA SER A 16 -7.78 -11.99 -25.96
C SER A 16 -7.54 -10.71 -26.77
N GLU A 17 -8.45 -9.74 -26.66
CA GLU A 17 -8.46 -8.51 -27.45
C GLU A 17 -7.78 -7.34 -26.72
N ASP A 18 -8.02 -7.21 -25.40
CA ASP A 18 -7.61 -6.03 -24.63
C ASP A 18 -6.94 -6.45 -23.31
N GLU A 19 -5.63 -6.20 -23.18
CA GLU A 19 -4.87 -6.57 -21.97
C GLU A 19 -5.35 -5.86 -20.70
N THR A 20 -6.05 -4.74 -20.83
CA THR A 20 -6.49 -3.91 -19.70
C THR A 20 -7.86 -4.30 -19.15
N LYS A 21 -8.63 -5.10 -19.90
CA LYS A 21 -9.99 -5.51 -19.50
C LYS A 21 -10.02 -6.82 -18.72
N PRO A 22 -10.99 -6.99 -17.80
CA PRO A 22 -11.18 -8.25 -17.08
C PRO A 22 -11.28 -9.45 -18.02
N GLY A 23 -10.69 -10.58 -17.62
CA GLY A 23 -10.74 -11.81 -18.41
C GLY A 23 -9.69 -11.92 -19.52
N TYR A 24 -8.79 -10.95 -19.67
CA TYR A 24 -7.71 -11.06 -20.68
C TYR A 24 -6.87 -12.32 -20.48
N ALA A 25 -6.68 -13.11 -21.53
CA ALA A 25 -5.70 -14.20 -21.62
C ALA A 25 -5.04 -14.17 -23.02
N PRO A 26 -3.73 -14.41 -23.14
CA PRO A 26 -3.07 -14.51 -24.45
C PRO A 26 -3.67 -15.64 -25.30
N LYS A 27 -3.77 -15.46 -26.63
CA LYS A 27 -4.30 -16.48 -27.55
C LYS A 27 -3.59 -17.83 -27.42
N SER A 28 -2.29 -17.83 -27.15
CA SER A 28 -1.48 -19.03 -26.92
C SER A 28 -1.89 -19.86 -25.69
N VAL A 29 -2.68 -19.29 -24.77
CA VAL A 29 -3.27 -20.00 -23.63
C VAL A 29 -4.61 -20.63 -24.00
N LEU A 30 -5.38 -19.99 -24.90
CA LEU A 30 -6.64 -20.53 -25.43
C LEU A 30 -6.42 -21.69 -26.41
N GLU A 31 -5.33 -21.64 -27.19
CA GLU A 31 -4.95 -22.69 -28.15
C GLU A 31 -4.43 -23.97 -27.47
N LYS A 32 -3.99 -23.87 -26.22
CA LYS A 32 -3.67 -25.04 -25.40
C LYS A 32 -4.99 -25.54 -24.81
N GLU A 33 -5.62 -26.52 -25.46
CA GLU A 33 -6.87 -27.18 -25.02
C GLU A 33 -6.79 -27.68 -23.57
N LYS A 34 -6.96 -26.77 -22.62
CA LYS A 34 -7.05 -27.02 -21.19
C LYS A 34 -8.41 -26.52 -20.74
N GLU A 35 -9.18 -27.40 -20.14
CA GLU A 35 -10.47 -27.07 -19.52
C GLU A 35 -10.32 -26.01 -18.41
N GLU A 36 -9.09 -25.79 -17.91
CA GLU A 36 -8.76 -24.87 -16.84
C GLU A 36 -8.00 -23.64 -17.35
N VAL A 37 -8.73 -22.62 -17.83
CA VAL A 37 -8.14 -21.33 -18.24
C VAL A 37 -8.21 -20.32 -17.09
N ILE A 38 -7.07 -19.72 -16.77
CA ILE A 38 -6.97 -18.56 -15.87
C ILE A 38 -6.60 -17.30 -16.65
N CYS A 39 -7.33 -16.20 -16.41
CA CYS A 39 -7.00 -14.91 -16.99
C CYS A 39 -5.66 -14.40 -16.45
N GLN A 40 -5.04 -13.45 -17.15
CA GLN A 40 -3.76 -12.86 -16.79
C GLN A 40 -3.75 -12.32 -15.36
N ARG A 41 -4.86 -11.74 -14.89
CA ARG A 41 -5.00 -11.28 -13.50
C ARG A 41 -4.95 -12.43 -12.49
N CYS A 42 -5.70 -13.51 -12.73
CA CYS A 42 -5.67 -14.70 -11.86
C CYS A 42 -4.34 -15.43 -11.93
N PHE A 43 -3.70 -15.47 -13.10
CA PHE A 43 -2.36 -16.01 -13.28
C PHE A 43 -1.32 -15.23 -12.48
N ARG A 44 -1.35 -13.89 -12.56
CA ARG A 44 -0.44 -13.04 -11.79
C ARG A 44 -0.68 -13.10 -10.29
N LEU A 45 -1.94 -13.20 -9.88
CA LEU A 45 -2.29 -13.44 -8.48
C LEU A 45 -1.74 -14.80 -8.01
N LYS A 46 -1.97 -15.87 -8.77
CA LYS A 46 -1.55 -17.25 -8.41
C LYS A 46 -0.03 -17.43 -8.36
N HIS A 47 0.70 -16.81 -9.29
CA HIS A 47 2.15 -17.05 -9.44
C HIS A 47 3.03 -15.95 -8.84
N TYR A 48 2.54 -14.72 -8.78
CA TYR A 48 3.32 -13.56 -8.33
C TYR A 48 2.68 -12.84 -7.14
N ASN A 49 1.51 -13.27 -6.66
CA ASN A 49 0.73 -12.59 -5.63
C ASN A 49 0.47 -11.10 -5.99
N GLU A 50 0.46 -10.79 -7.29
CA GLU A 50 0.23 -9.45 -7.83
C GLU A 50 -1.28 -9.24 -8.06
N VAL A 51 -1.93 -8.54 -7.13
CA VAL A 51 -3.26 -7.96 -7.37
C VAL A 51 -3.06 -6.81 -8.36
N GLN A 52 -3.68 -6.87 -9.54
CA GLN A 52 -3.71 -5.71 -10.43
C GLN A 52 -4.49 -4.60 -9.74
N ASP A 53 -3.85 -3.46 -9.52
CA ASP A 53 -4.50 -2.24 -9.03
C ASP A 53 -5.63 -1.88 -9.99
N VAL A 54 -6.87 -2.14 -9.60
CA VAL A 54 -8.03 -1.60 -10.31
C VAL A 54 -7.95 -0.09 -10.09
N ALA A 55 -7.94 0.70 -11.18
CA ALA A 55 -8.05 2.14 -11.07
C ALA A 55 -9.42 2.45 -10.45
N LEU A 56 -9.43 2.63 -9.13
CA LEU A 56 -10.62 3.04 -8.38
C LEU A 56 -11.03 4.41 -8.88
N THR A 57 -12.32 4.58 -9.14
CA THR A 57 -12.88 5.91 -9.28
C THR A 57 -12.91 6.60 -7.91
N ASP A 58 -12.85 7.93 -7.89
CA ASP A 58 -12.96 8.70 -6.65
C ASP A 58 -14.25 8.35 -5.88
N ASP A 59 -15.34 8.07 -6.59
CA ASP A 59 -16.64 7.68 -6.00
C ASP A 59 -16.57 6.33 -5.29
N ASP A 60 -15.87 5.36 -5.85
CA ASP A 60 -15.70 4.04 -5.24
C ASP A 60 -14.83 4.10 -3.98
N PHE A 61 -13.82 4.96 -4.00
CA PHE A 61 -13.03 5.27 -2.82
C PHE A 61 -13.87 5.91 -1.71
N LEU A 62 -14.71 6.89 -2.06
CA LEU A 62 -15.62 7.53 -1.10
C LEU A 62 -16.59 6.53 -0.46
N LYS A 63 -17.10 5.56 -1.23
CA LYS A 63 -17.95 4.48 -0.69
C LYS A 63 -17.20 3.62 0.32
N ILE A 64 -15.95 3.25 0.04
CA ILE A 64 -15.10 2.49 0.99
C ILE A 64 -14.89 3.30 2.26
N LEU A 65 -14.50 4.57 2.15
CA LEU A 65 -14.26 5.43 3.30
C LEU A 65 -15.53 5.64 4.14
N HIS A 66 -16.68 5.81 3.49
CA HIS A 66 -17.96 5.94 4.18
C HIS A 66 -18.31 4.66 4.94
N ARG A 67 -18.08 3.48 4.33
CA ARG A 67 -18.29 2.19 5.00
C ARG A 67 -17.41 2.03 6.23
N ILE A 68 -16.12 2.39 6.13
CA ILE A 68 -15.18 2.39 7.25
C ILE A 68 -15.60 3.41 8.32
N GLY A 69 -16.11 4.57 7.92
CA GLY A 69 -16.59 5.61 8.83
C GLY A 69 -17.83 5.21 9.63
N GLN A 70 -18.66 4.32 9.09
CA GLN A 70 -19.86 3.79 9.74
C GLN A 70 -19.59 2.58 10.64
N SER A 71 -18.47 1.88 10.45
CA SER A 71 -18.06 0.81 11.36
C SER A 71 -17.31 1.39 12.57
N GLU A 72 -17.49 0.75 13.72
CA GLU A 72 -16.65 0.97 14.90
C GLU A 72 -15.42 0.07 14.78
N ALA A 73 -14.32 0.61 14.28
CA ALA A 73 -13.13 -0.17 13.94
C ALA A 73 -11.84 0.63 14.12
N LEU A 74 -10.71 -0.06 14.25
CA LEU A 74 -9.40 0.59 14.18
C LEU A 74 -9.00 0.83 12.73
N VAL A 75 -8.59 2.05 12.40
CA VAL A 75 -8.03 2.35 11.07
C VAL A 75 -6.51 2.37 11.16
N VAL A 76 -5.86 1.45 10.45
CA VAL A 76 -4.40 1.41 10.30
C VAL A 76 -4.03 2.10 9.00
N LYS A 77 -3.51 3.33 9.10
CA LYS A 77 -3.08 4.12 7.95
C LYS A 77 -1.60 3.88 7.66
N ILE A 78 -1.29 3.29 6.51
CA ILE A 78 0.10 3.05 6.07
C ILE A 78 0.55 4.20 5.17
N VAL A 79 1.72 4.77 5.48
CA VAL A 79 2.38 5.83 4.71
C VAL A 79 3.83 5.44 4.40
N ASP A 80 4.34 5.95 3.27
CA ASP A 80 5.77 5.86 2.95
C ASP A 80 6.52 7.01 3.61
N ILE A 81 7.53 6.73 4.43
CA ILE A 81 8.30 7.76 5.13
C ILE A 81 9.14 8.64 4.18
N PHE A 82 9.46 8.16 2.98
CA PHE A 82 10.21 8.93 1.97
C PHE A 82 9.30 9.79 1.08
N ASP A 83 8.02 9.48 1.07
CA ASP A 83 7.01 10.17 0.28
C ASP A 83 5.75 10.38 1.12
N PHE A 84 5.91 10.99 2.30
CA PHE A 84 4.83 11.12 3.27
C PHE A 84 3.65 11.93 2.72
N ASN A 85 3.94 13.02 2.01
CA ASN A 85 2.90 13.86 1.39
C ASN A 85 2.26 13.17 0.19
N GLY A 86 3.03 12.49 -0.68
CA GLY A 86 2.48 11.73 -1.81
C GLY A 86 1.71 10.48 -1.39
N SER A 87 2.01 9.92 -0.23
CA SER A 87 1.27 8.82 0.39
C SER A 87 0.12 9.28 1.30
N TRP A 88 -0.13 10.58 1.39
CA TRP A 88 -1.20 11.11 2.21
C TRP A 88 -2.54 11.07 1.50
N LEU A 89 -3.53 10.41 2.11
CA LEU A 89 -4.92 10.42 1.67
C LEU A 89 -5.65 11.68 2.19
N PRO A 90 -5.97 12.67 1.35
CA PRO A 90 -6.69 13.87 1.77
C PRO A 90 -8.11 13.51 2.21
N GLY A 91 -8.63 14.21 3.22
CA GLY A 91 -10.01 14.04 3.66
C GLY A 91 -10.32 12.75 4.42
N LEU A 92 -9.40 11.77 4.49
CA LEU A 92 -9.59 10.52 5.26
C LEU A 92 -10.13 10.81 6.67
N HIS A 93 -9.50 11.74 7.39
CA HIS A 93 -9.86 12.13 8.76
C HIS A 93 -11.30 12.65 8.90
N ARG A 94 -11.93 13.13 7.83
CA ARG A 94 -13.34 13.57 7.83
C ARG A 94 -14.30 12.39 7.78
N PHE A 95 -13.94 11.34 7.05
CA PHE A 95 -14.77 10.16 6.87
C PHE A 95 -14.62 9.15 8.01
N VAL A 96 -13.41 9.04 8.59
CA VAL A 96 -13.13 8.09 9.69
C VAL A 96 -12.98 8.78 11.04
N ALA A 97 -13.56 9.98 11.21
CA ALA A 97 -13.35 10.83 12.39
C ALA A 97 -13.67 10.14 13.73
N ASN A 98 -14.65 9.23 13.74
CA ASN A 98 -15.07 8.51 14.94
C ASN A 98 -14.18 7.31 15.27
N ASN A 99 -13.32 6.89 14.33
CA ASN A 99 -12.50 5.71 14.47
C ASN A 99 -11.09 6.07 14.94
N PRO A 100 -10.50 5.31 15.88
CA PRO A 100 -9.09 5.49 16.23
C PRO A 100 -8.20 5.22 15.02
N ILE A 101 -7.19 6.06 14.82
CA ILE A 101 -6.26 5.94 13.69
C ILE A 101 -4.85 5.63 14.19
N LEU A 102 -4.34 4.45 13.86
CA LEU A 102 -2.93 4.07 14.04
C LEU A 102 -2.16 4.44 12.77
N LEU A 103 -1.17 5.32 12.88
CA LEU A 103 -0.34 5.70 11.73
C LEU A 103 0.90 4.81 11.67
N VAL A 104 1.17 4.22 10.51
CA VAL A 104 2.28 3.30 10.29
C VAL A 104 3.18 3.82 9.18
N GLY A 105 4.39 4.25 9.55
CA GLY A 105 5.44 4.64 8.61
C GLY A 105 6.24 3.43 8.14
N ASN A 106 6.12 3.07 6.87
CA ASN A 106 6.79 1.92 6.28
C ASN A 106 8.14 2.29 5.66
N LYS A 107 8.93 1.28 5.26
CA LYS A 107 10.22 1.36 4.55
C LYS A 107 11.38 1.89 5.41
N VAL A 108 11.34 1.71 6.73
CA VAL A 108 12.42 2.17 7.63
C VAL A 108 13.77 1.50 7.38
N ASP A 109 13.80 0.38 6.66
CA ASP A 109 15.03 -0.30 6.23
C ASP A 109 15.88 0.50 5.23
N LEU A 110 15.29 1.52 4.60
CA LEU A 110 16.00 2.41 3.69
C LEU A 110 16.62 3.61 4.41
N LEU A 111 16.29 3.84 5.69
CA LEU A 111 16.80 4.98 6.45
C LEU A 111 18.31 4.83 6.71
N PRO A 112 19.09 5.91 6.57
CA PRO A 112 20.47 5.93 7.06
C PRO A 112 20.51 5.63 8.57
N LYS A 113 21.49 4.84 9.03
CA LYS A 113 21.70 4.52 10.45
C LYS A 113 21.85 5.73 11.39
N SER A 114 22.20 6.90 10.83
CA SER A 114 22.30 8.15 11.58
C SER A 114 20.93 8.72 11.98
N VAL A 115 19.85 8.35 11.29
CA VAL A 115 18.49 8.82 11.58
C VAL A 115 17.97 8.17 12.86
N LYS A 116 17.45 9.00 13.77
CA LYS A 116 16.91 8.56 15.05
C LYS A 116 15.39 8.41 14.97
N TYR A 117 14.88 7.22 15.25
CA TYR A 117 13.45 6.91 15.18
C TYR A 117 12.56 7.85 16.02
N PRO A 118 12.94 8.28 17.24
CA PRO A 118 12.14 9.25 17.99
C PRO A 118 11.96 10.60 17.27
N LYS A 119 12.98 11.07 16.54
CA LYS A 119 12.88 12.30 15.75
C LYS A 119 11.94 12.11 14.56
N LEU A 120 12.01 10.95 13.90
CA LEU A 120 11.12 10.62 12.79
C LEU A 120 9.65 10.52 13.24
N ILE A 121 9.39 9.86 14.36
CA ILE A 121 8.05 9.77 14.96
C ILE A 121 7.52 11.17 15.31
N HIS A 122 8.35 12.03 15.91
CA HIS A 122 7.96 13.39 16.24
C HIS A 122 7.62 14.20 14.98
N TRP A 123 8.44 14.12 13.93
CA TRP A 123 8.16 14.75 12.65
C TRP A 123 6.86 14.23 12.03
N MET A 124 6.65 12.91 11.98
CA MET A 124 5.41 12.32 11.45
C MET A 124 4.17 12.78 12.23
N LYS A 125 4.30 12.92 13.57
CA LYS A 125 3.21 13.43 14.42
C LYS A 125 2.86 14.88 14.05
N GLN A 126 3.88 15.73 13.88
CA GLN A 126 3.68 17.12 13.47
C GLN A 126 3.05 17.19 12.07
N SER A 127 3.63 16.49 11.09
CA SER A 127 3.14 16.47 9.71
C SER A 127 1.71 15.92 9.60
N ALA A 128 1.37 14.87 10.37
CA ALA A 128 0.00 14.38 10.42
C ALA A 128 -0.97 15.44 10.97
N SER A 129 -0.57 16.15 12.03
CA SER A 129 -1.36 17.21 12.64
C SER A 129 -1.57 18.38 11.68
N ASP A 130 -0.53 18.80 10.96
CA ASP A 130 -0.60 19.86 9.95
C ASP A 130 -1.56 19.51 8.81
N LEU A 131 -1.71 18.21 8.52
CA LEU A 131 -2.64 17.66 7.53
C LEU A 131 -4.01 17.26 8.11
N GLY A 132 -4.31 17.70 9.35
CA GLY A 132 -5.63 17.54 9.99
C GLY A 132 -5.90 16.17 10.60
N LEU A 133 -4.89 15.31 10.78
CA LEU A 133 -5.04 13.98 11.35
C LEU A 133 -4.26 13.86 12.67
N LYS A 134 -4.94 13.45 13.73
CA LYS A 134 -4.33 13.17 15.03
C LYS A 134 -4.32 11.67 15.27
N PRO A 135 -3.20 10.97 15.00
CA PRO A 135 -3.14 9.53 15.22
C PRO A 135 -3.08 9.23 16.72
N ILE A 136 -3.71 8.13 17.14
CA ILE A 136 -3.65 7.66 18.52
C ILE A 136 -2.24 7.19 18.90
N ASP A 137 -1.50 6.65 17.93
CA ASP A 137 -0.10 6.23 18.06
C ASP A 137 0.58 6.20 16.68
N ILE A 138 1.91 6.14 16.66
CA ILE A 138 2.71 6.07 15.44
C ILE A 138 3.71 4.92 15.55
N CYS A 139 3.62 3.99 14.59
CA CYS A 139 4.55 2.87 14.46
C CYS A 139 5.45 3.04 13.24
N LEU A 140 6.67 2.52 13.35
CA LEU A 140 7.68 2.53 12.30
C LEU A 140 8.02 1.10 11.94
N VAL A 141 7.88 0.74 10.67
CA VAL A 141 8.02 -0.64 10.20
C VAL A 141 8.84 -0.74 8.91
N SER A 142 9.43 -1.91 8.70
CA SER A 142 9.81 -2.37 7.37
C SER A 142 9.04 -3.65 7.10
N ALA A 143 7.97 -3.57 6.30
CA ALA A 143 7.19 -4.74 5.94
C ALA A 143 8.05 -5.79 5.19
N VAL A 144 9.02 -5.33 4.39
CA VAL A 144 9.94 -6.20 3.64
C VAL A 144 10.91 -6.93 4.58
N LYS A 145 11.46 -6.25 5.58
CA LYS A 145 12.45 -6.84 6.50
C LYS A 145 11.83 -7.41 7.77
N GLY A 146 10.55 -7.16 8.04
CA GLY A 146 9.87 -7.54 9.28
C GLY A 146 10.20 -6.64 10.47
N ILE A 147 10.95 -5.56 10.29
CA ILE A 147 11.33 -4.66 11.38
C ILE A 147 10.08 -3.98 11.92
N GLY A 148 9.87 -4.00 13.24
CA GLY A 148 8.75 -3.31 13.90
C GLY A 148 7.38 -4.00 13.75
N MET A 149 7.29 -5.15 13.06
CA MET A 149 6.02 -5.86 12.84
C MET A 149 5.40 -6.40 14.14
N ALA A 150 6.21 -6.95 15.06
CA ALA A 150 5.67 -7.38 16.36
C ALA A 150 5.04 -6.20 17.14
N LYS A 151 5.75 -5.06 17.17
CA LYS A 151 5.29 -3.85 17.87
C LYS A 151 4.00 -3.27 17.26
N VAL A 152 3.88 -3.27 15.93
CA VAL A 152 2.65 -2.77 15.30
C VAL A 152 1.48 -3.72 15.56
N MET A 153 1.69 -5.03 15.60
CA MET A 153 0.65 -6.00 15.95
C MET A 153 0.18 -5.84 17.39
N GLU A 154 1.11 -5.64 18.34
CA GLU A 154 0.78 -5.32 19.73
C GLU A 154 -0.02 -4.01 19.83
N ALA A 155 0.35 -2.98 19.06
CA ALA A 155 -0.38 -1.72 19.02
C ALA A 155 -1.79 -1.90 18.43
N ILE A 156 -1.92 -2.67 17.34
CA ILE A 156 -3.23 -3.00 16.74
C ILE A 156 -4.12 -3.68 17.78
N GLU A 157 -3.60 -4.71 18.47
CA GLU A 157 -4.36 -5.43 19.50
C GLU A 157 -4.79 -4.51 20.64
N LYS A 158 -3.86 -3.68 21.12
CA LYS A 158 -4.12 -2.71 22.20
C LYS A 158 -5.21 -1.70 21.84
N TYR A 159 -5.21 -1.20 20.60
CA TYR A 159 -6.03 -0.07 20.20
C TYR A 159 -7.31 -0.44 19.45
N ARG A 160 -7.47 -1.69 19.00
CA ARG A 160 -8.70 -2.15 18.36
C ARG A 160 -9.83 -2.45 19.35
N PHE A 161 -9.50 -2.68 20.63
CA PHE A 161 -10.49 -2.96 21.67
C PHE A 161 -11.49 -4.08 21.30
N GLY A 162 -11.00 -5.17 20.70
CA GLY A 162 -11.84 -6.29 20.24
C GLY A 162 -12.65 -6.03 18.97
N LYS A 163 -12.46 -4.87 18.31
CA LYS A 163 -13.15 -4.50 17.07
C LYS A 163 -12.34 -4.89 15.83
N ASP A 164 -12.98 -4.74 14.67
CA ASP A 164 -12.38 -4.91 13.35
C ASP A 164 -11.27 -3.89 13.09
N VAL A 165 -10.40 -4.21 12.13
CA VAL A 165 -9.28 -3.38 11.72
C VAL A 165 -9.32 -3.15 10.22
N TYR A 166 -9.33 -1.89 9.77
CA TYR A 166 -9.22 -1.55 8.35
C TYR A 166 -7.84 -1.01 8.04
N VAL A 167 -7.14 -1.65 7.11
CA VAL A 167 -5.83 -1.21 6.64
C VAL A 167 -5.99 -0.37 5.39
N VAL A 168 -5.59 0.90 5.46
CA VAL A 168 -5.74 1.89 4.38
C VAL A 168 -4.39 2.51 3.99
N GLY A 169 -4.22 2.84 2.72
CA GLY A 169 -3.01 3.52 2.23
C GLY A 169 -3.01 3.72 0.72
N CYS A 170 -2.17 4.65 0.25
CA CYS A 170 -1.97 4.84 -1.18
C CYS A 170 -1.33 3.60 -1.83
N THR A 171 -1.39 3.51 -3.15
CA THR A 171 -0.56 2.57 -3.90
C THR A 171 0.93 2.82 -3.63
N ASN A 172 1.75 1.77 -3.73
CA ASN A 172 3.21 1.81 -3.54
C ASN A 172 3.74 2.16 -2.13
N VAL A 173 2.87 2.39 -1.13
CA VAL A 173 3.29 2.56 0.28
C VAL A 173 3.77 1.26 0.94
N GLY A 174 3.49 0.12 0.30
CA GLY A 174 3.82 -1.22 0.80
C GLY A 174 2.72 -1.88 1.65
N LYS A 175 1.47 -1.45 1.50
CA LYS A 175 0.28 -2.06 2.15
C LYS A 175 0.19 -3.57 1.88
N SER A 176 0.26 -4.01 0.63
CA SER A 176 0.18 -5.45 0.31
C SER A 176 1.32 -6.26 0.92
N THR A 177 2.54 -5.70 0.98
CA THR A 177 3.68 -6.34 1.67
C THR A 177 3.43 -6.44 3.17
N PHE A 178 2.86 -5.40 3.78
CA PHE A 178 2.50 -5.37 5.20
C PHE A 178 1.44 -6.43 5.53
N ILE A 179 0.37 -6.50 4.73
CA ILE A 179 -0.69 -7.49 4.85
C ILE A 179 -0.16 -8.92 4.69
N ASN A 180 0.62 -9.18 3.63
CA ASN A 180 1.21 -10.50 3.41
C ASN A 180 2.10 -10.94 4.59
N ARG A 181 2.78 -9.98 5.24
CA ARG A 181 3.60 -10.26 6.41
C ARG A 181 2.74 -10.64 7.62
N ILE A 182 1.64 -9.93 7.85
CA ILE A 182 0.66 -10.28 8.90
C ILE A 182 0.10 -11.68 8.65
N ILE A 183 -0.30 -11.99 7.41
CA ILE A 183 -0.81 -13.30 7.01
C ILE A 183 0.23 -14.38 7.33
N GLN A 184 1.49 -14.20 6.91
CA GLN A 184 2.55 -15.18 7.17
C GLN A 184 2.79 -15.43 8.66
N GLU A 185 2.77 -14.38 9.48
CA GLU A 185 2.95 -14.47 10.93
C GLU A 185 1.74 -15.13 11.63
N ALA A 186 0.54 -14.98 11.07
CA ALA A 186 -0.67 -15.65 11.53
C ALA A 186 -0.75 -17.12 11.10
N THR A 187 -0.48 -17.43 9.82
CA THR A 187 -0.48 -18.81 9.30
C THR A 187 0.62 -19.67 9.91
N GLY A 188 1.79 -19.07 10.23
CA GLY A 188 2.89 -19.77 10.91
C GLY A 188 2.54 -20.28 12.31
N LYS A 189 1.43 -19.80 12.91
CA LYS A 189 0.90 -20.25 14.20
C LYS A 189 -0.17 -21.34 14.11
N GLY A 190 -0.43 -21.91 12.92
CA GLY A 190 -1.33 -23.05 12.73
C GLY A 190 -2.79 -22.69 12.45
N ASN A 191 -3.13 -21.40 12.35
CA ASN A 191 -4.46 -20.99 11.89
C ASN A 191 -4.54 -21.13 10.36
N VAL A 192 -5.38 -22.08 9.91
CA VAL A 192 -5.76 -22.23 8.51
C VAL A 192 -6.58 -21.00 8.13
N ILE A 193 -5.93 -20.03 7.49
CA ILE A 193 -6.62 -18.85 6.98
C ILE A 193 -7.44 -19.29 5.77
N THR A 194 -8.77 -19.35 5.93
CA THR A 194 -9.68 -19.30 4.79
C THR A 194 -9.55 -17.91 4.20
N THR A 195 -8.63 -17.74 3.26
CA THR A 195 -8.64 -16.55 2.39
C THR A 195 -9.92 -16.65 1.58
N SER A 196 -11.00 -16.06 2.07
CA SER A 196 -12.19 -15.87 1.29
C SER A 196 -11.89 -14.79 0.25
N TYR A 197 -11.20 -15.20 -0.81
CA TYR A 197 -11.27 -14.52 -2.10
C TYR A 197 -12.74 -14.65 -2.51
N PHE A 198 -13.59 -13.71 -2.13
CA PHE A 198 -14.95 -13.62 -2.65
C PHE A 198 -14.89 -12.81 -3.94
N PRO A 199 -14.88 -13.45 -5.13
CA PRO A 199 -14.89 -12.74 -6.40
C PRO A 199 -16.35 -12.39 -6.69
N GLY A 200 -16.72 -11.12 -6.67
CA GLY A 200 -18.11 -10.76 -7.01
C GLY A 200 -18.65 -9.42 -6.57
N THR A 201 -17.87 -8.56 -5.91
CA THR A 201 -18.28 -7.17 -5.67
C THR A 201 -17.27 -6.23 -6.30
N THR A 202 -17.74 -5.04 -6.68
CA THR A 202 -16.96 -4.07 -7.47
C THR A 202 -15.68 -3.58 -6.78
N LEU A 203 -15.44 -3.94 -5.50
CA LEU A 203 -14.31 -3.53 -4.67
C LEU A 203 -13.90 -4.65 -3.70
N ASP A 204 -13.05 -5.58 -4.15
CA ASP A 204 -12.65 -6.76 -3.37
C ASP A 204 -11.74 -6.35 -2.17
N MET A 205 -12.27 -6.42 -0.94
CA MET A 205 -11.49 -6.34 0.30
C MET A 205 -11.06 -7.74 0.74
N ILE A 206 -9.83 -7.89 1.26
CA ILE A 206 -9.35 -9.17 1.80
C ILE A 206 -9.64 -9.21 3.29
N GLU A 207 -10.31 -10.26 3.75
CA GLU A 207 -10.60 -10.49 5.16
C GLU A 207 -9.60 -11.47 5.76
N ILE A 208 -8.97 -11.09 6.88
CA ILE A 208 -8.08 -11.93 7.67
C ILE A 208 -8.72 -12.10 9.05
N PRO A 209 -9.30 -13.28 9.34
CA PRO A 209 -9.99 -13.50 10.62
C PRO A 209 -9.00 -13.50 11.78
N LEU A 210 -9.44 -12.95 12.91
CA LEU A 210 -8.78 -13.01 14.22
C LEU A 210 -9.48 -14.05 15.11
N ASP A 211 -8.79 -14.50 16.15
CA ASP A 211 -9.27 -15.58 17.03
C ASP A 211 -10.53 -15.21 17.82
N ASP A 212 -10.82 -13.92 17.98
CA ASP A 212 -11.97 -13.39 18.74
C ASP A 212 -13.20 -13.09 17.88
N GLY A 213 -13.18 -13.49 16.60
CA GLY A 213 -14.28 -13.29 15.65
C GLY A 213 -14.27 -11.93 14.95
N ALA A 214 -13.37 -11.01 15.31
CA ALA A 214 -13.10 -9.81 14.53
C ALA A 214 -12.18 -10.13 13.33
N ALA A 215 -11.99 -9.17 12.43
CA ALA A 215 -11.08 -9.36 11.30
C ALA A 215 -10.24 -8.12 10.95
N ILE A 216 -9.12 -8.39 10.27
CA ILE A 216 -8.32 -7.36 9.58
C ILE A 216 -8.73 -7.34 8.11
N TYR A 217 -9.23 -6.20 7.66
CA TYR A 217 -9.65 -5.96 6.30
C TYR A 217 -8.58 -5.19 5.52
N ASP A 218 -8.04 -5.80 4.46
CA ASP A 218 -7.23 -5.11 3.48
C ASP A 218 -8.14 -4.34 2.51
N THR A 219 -7.98 -3.02 2.47
CA THR A 219 -8.71 -2.18 1.52
C THR A 219 -7.94 -2.05 0.22
N PRO A 220 -8.59 -1.92 -0.95
CA PRO A 220 -7.90 -1.58 -2.20
C PRO A 220 -6.96 -0.39 -2.04
N GLY A 221 -5.76 -0.49 -2.63
CA GLY A 221 -4.78 0.61 -2.59
C GLY A 221 -5.26 1.81 -3.41
N ILE A 222 -5.14 3.01 -2.86
CA ILE A 222 -5.67 4.22 -3.49
C ILE A 222 -4.60 4.91 -4.32
N ILE A 223 -4.91 5.19 -5.58
CA ILE A 223 -4.01 5.90 -6.49
C ILE A 223 -4.08 7.39 -6.15
N ASN A 224 -3.02 7.96 -5.56
CA ASN A 224 -2.95 9.41 -5.33
C ASN A 224 -2.27 10.11 -6.50
N HIS A 225 -3.03 10.72 -7.42
CA HIS A 225 -2.51 11.37 -8.63
C HIS A 225 -1.43 12.44 -8.42
N HIS A 226 -1.24 12.95 -7.19
CA HIS A 226 -0.19 13.93 -6.87
C HIS A 226 1.17 13.29 -6.52
N GLN A 227 1.25 11.97 -6.43
CA GLN A 227 2.47 11.26 -6.08
C GLN A 227 3.51 11.34 -7.21
N MET A 228 4.79 11.50 -6.87
CA MET A 228 5.91 11.46 -7.85
C MET A 228 5.86 10.20 -8.73
N ALA A 229 5.41 9.08 -8.16
CA ALA A 229 5.28 7.81 -8.85
C ALA A 229 4.31 7.82 -10.05
N HIS A 230 3.40 8.80 -10.17
CA HIS A 230 2.50 8.92 -11.32
C HIS A 230 3.14 9.63 -12.51
N PHE A 231 4.18 10.44 -12.29
CA PHE A 231 4.86 11.19 -13.33
C PHE A 231 6.03 10.41 -13.94
N VAL A 232 6.30 9.21 -13.44
CA VAL A 232 7.46 8.39 -13.78
C VAL A 232 6.96 7.05 -14.30
N ASP A 233 7.56 6.56 -15.39
CA ASP A 233 7.18 5.27 -15.95
C ASP A 233 7.61 4.11 -15.03
N LYS A 234 7.06 2.91 -15.25
CA LYS A 234 7.35 1.75 -14.38
C LYS A 234 8.84 1.36 -14.37
N LYS A 235 9.61 1.70 -15.42
CA LYS A 235 11.03 1.37 -15.51
C LYS A 235 11.83 2.33 -14.63
N ASP A 236 11.60 3.63 -14.75
CA ASP A 236 12.28 4.67 -14.00
C ASP A 236 11.84 4.69 -12.53
N LEU A 237 10.61 4.27 -12.23
CA LEU A 237 10.14 4.09 -10.85
C LEU A 237 11.05 3.12 -10.07
N LYS A 238 11.56 2.07 -10.73
CA LYS A 238 12.51 1.10 -10.14
C LYS A 238 13.90 1.70 -9.90
N ILE A 239 14.26 2.76 -10.63
CA ILE A 239 15.54 3.46 -10.49
C ILE A 239 15.49 4.42 -9.31
N ILE A 240 14.38 5.17 -9.17
CA ILE A 240 14.22 6.18 -8.13
C ILE A 240 13.86 5.59 -6.76
N THR A 241 13.32 4.37 -6.73
CA THR A 241 12.99 3.68 -5.49
C THR A 241 14.25 3.02 -4.91
N PRO A 242 14.73 3.43 -3.72
CA PRO A 242 15.89 2.82 -3.10
C PRO A 242 15.60 1.36 -2.72
N LYS A 243 16.57 0.46 -2.96
CA LYS A 243 16.47 -0.98 -2.62
C LYS A 243 17.26 -1.37 -1.37
N ARG A 244 18.07 -0.45 -0.87
CA ARG A 244 18.98 -0.62 0.27
C ARG A 244 19.03 0.70 1.04
N GLU A 245 19.61 0.65 2.23
CA GLU A 245 19.92 1.82 3.04
C GLU A 245 20.49 2.95 2.18
N ILE A 246 19.90 4.14 2.32
CA ILE A 246 20.38 5.34 1.64
C ILE A 246 21.68 5.77 2.31
N HIS A 247 22.77 5.77 1.55
CA HIS A 247 24.04 6.29 2.02
C HIS A 247 24.10 7.81 1.84
N PRO A 248 24.35 8.59 2.90
CA PRO A 248 24.51 10.03 2.79
C PRO A 248 25.66 10.39 1.84
N LYS A 249 25.41 11.32 0.92
CA LYS A 249 26.44 11.90 0.04
C LYS A 249 26.66 13.36 0.41
N VAL A 250 27.91 13.72 0.64
CA VAL A 250 28.31 15.09 0.99
C VAL A 250 28.73 15.82 -0.28
N TYR A 251 28.14 16.98 -0.52
CA TYR A 251 28.48 17.89 -1.61
C TYR A 251 28.90 19.23 -1.03
N GLN A 252 30.06 19.73 -1.41
CA GLN A 252 30.48 21.09 -1.10
C GLN A 252 30.10 21.99 -2.27
N LEU A 253 29.18 22.93 -2.02
CA LEU A 253 28.66 23.83 -3.04
C LEU A 253 29.16 25.26 -2.80
N ASN A 254 29.50 25.95 -3.89
CA ASN A 254 29.64 27.41 -3.93
C ASN A 254 28.32 28.03 -4.37
N GLU A 255 28.10 29.29 -4.04
CA GLU A 255 26.91 30.03 -4.48
C GLU A 255 26.73 29.94 -6.01
N GLN A 256 25.47 29.97 -6.44
CA GLN A 256 25.04 29.84 -7.83
C GLN A 256 25.33 28.47 -8.46
N GLN A 257 25.57 27.43 -7.65
CA GLN A 257 25.63 26.05 -8.13
C GLN A 257 24.29 25.32 -7.99
N THR A 258 24.04 24.41 -8.92
CA THR A 258 22.82 23.62 -8.99
C THR A 258 23.15 22.14 -8.91
N LEU A 259 22.36 21.39 -8.13
CA LEU A 259 22.31 19.94 -8.16
C LEU A 259 21.04 19.46 -8.86
N PHE A 260 21.21 18.57 -9.83
CA PHE A 260 20.10 17.86 -10.48
C PHE A 260 20.00 16.44 -9.92
N PHE A 261 18.79 16.04 -9.54
CA PHE A 261 18.46 14.68 -9.13
C PHE A 261 17.80 13.96 -10.31
N GLY A 262 18.64 13.50 -11.24
CA GLY A 262 18.18 13.06 -12.55
C GLY A 262 17.44 14.20 -13.28
N GLY A 263 16.31 13.88 -13.90
CA GLY A 263 15.39 14.87 -14.49
C GLY A 263 14.21 15.25 -13.59
N LEU A 264 14.20 14.85 -12.32
CA LEU A 264 13.01 14.90 -11.46
C LEU A 264 12.99 16.06 -10.47
N ALA A 265 14.15 16.48 -9.99
CA ALA A 265 14.25 17.58 -9.04
C ALA A 265 15.54 18.38 -9.25
N ARG A 266 15.48 19.65 -8.84
CA ARG A 266 16.59 20.60 -8.91
C ARG A 266 16.74 21.30 -7.56
N LEU A 267 17.98 21.42 -7.09
CA LEU A 267 18.33 22.23 -5.93
C LEU A 267 19.31 23.31 -6.38
N ASP A 268 18.89 24.57 -6.26
CA ASP A 268 19.71 25.74 -6.60
C ASP A 268 20.24 26.36 -5.31
N TYR A 269 21.57 26.36 -5.13
CA TYR A 269 22.20 27.02 -4.00
C TYR A 269 22.44 28.49 -4.32
N ILE A 270 21.47 29.34 -4.01
CA ILE A 270 21.48 30.76 -4.40
C ILE A 270 22.53 31.57 -3.64
N LYS A 271 22.53 31.50 -2.31
CA LYS A 271 23.41 32.30 -1.43
C LYS A 271 23.60 31.64 -0.07
N GLY A 272 24.74 31.87 0.58
CA GLY A 272 25.04 31.37 1.93
C GLY A 272 26.54 31.25 2.28
N GLY A 273 27.43 31.66 1.37
CA GLY A 273 28.89 31.59 1.51
C GLY A 273 29.48 30.17 1.45
N ARG A 274 30.80 30.06 1.65
CA ARG A 274 31.47 28.80 1.98
C ARG A 274 31.38 28.61 3.49
N ARG A 275 30.81 27.49 3.94
CA ARG A 275 30.94 27.00 5.32
C ARG A 275 31.48 25.58 5.30
#